data_AF-A0A7C5WU27-F1
#
_entry.id   AF-A0A7C5WU27-F1
#
_cell.length_a   1.000
_cell.length_b   1.000
_cell.length_c   1.000
_cell.angle_alpha   90.00
_cell.angle_beta   90.00
_cell.angle_gamma   90.00
#
_symmetry.space_group_name_H-M   'P 1'
#
loop_
_entity.id
_entity.type
_entity.pdbx_description
1 polymer ?
#
loop_
_entity_poly.entity_id
_entity_poly.type
_entity_poly.pdbx_seq_one_letter_code
_entity_poly.pdbx_strand_id
1 'polypeptide(L)'
;MLKLPGLKNYLWKRFVGWLTHEPPSYQTPLTNFERLRYELRPGDVLLVEGRSNVSEIIRTITQSIWTHSFFYIGRLHDIDDPAMREHIQKYRHCELDDQLIIEALLG
;
A
#
# COMPACT_ATOMS: atom_id res chain seq x y z
N MET A 1 22.32 -2.78 -36.61
CA MET A 1 22.45 -2.71 -35.14
C MET A 1 21.86 -1.38 -34.64
N LEU A 2 20.53 -1.24 -34.62
CA LEU A 2 19.87 -0.01 -34.17
C LEU A 2 19.49 -0.13 -32.69
N LYS A 3 20.16 0.65 -31.83
CA LYS A 3 19.72 0.86 -30.44
C LYS A 3 18.58 1.88 -30.47
N LEU A 4 17.35 1.44 -30.18
CA LEU A 4 16.16 2.28 -29.95
C LEU A 4 15.78 2.29 -28.45
N PRO A 5 16.62 2.86 -27.57
CA PRO A 5 16.35 2.88 -26.12
C PRO A 5 15.09 3.70 -25.77
N GLY A 6 14.77 4.73 -26.57
CA GLY A 6 13.62 5.61 -26.32
C GLY A 6 12.26 4.92 -26.50
N LEU A 7 12.11 4.07 -27.52
CA LEU A 7 10.84 3.39 -27.81
C LEU A 7 10.53 2.33 -26.75
N LYS A 8 11.54 1.55 -26.33
CA LYS A 8 11.38 0.56 -25.25
C LYS A 8 10.95 1.23 -23.95
N ASN A 9 11.58 2.36 -23.59
CA ASN A 9 11.24 3.10 -22.38
C ASN A 9 9.84 3.71 -22.45
N TYR A 10 9.41 4.20 -23.63
CA TYR A 10 8.06 4.71 -23.82
C TYR A 10 7.01 3.60 -23.65
N LEU A 11 7.19 2.45 -24.31
CA LEU A 11 6.29 1.30 -24.18
C LEU A 11 6.25 0.77 -22.75
N TRP A 12 7.42 0.69 -22.09
CA TRP A 12 7.52 0.29 -20.69
C TRP A 12 6.73 1.22 -19.77
N LYS A 13 6.90 2.54 -19.91
CA LYS A 13 6.15 3.52 -19.10
C LYS A 13 4.64 3.41 -19.31
N ARG A 14 4.19 3.19 -20.56
CA ARG A 14 2.77 2.98 -20.84
C ARG A 14 2.25 1.69 -20.22
N PHE A 15 3.02 0.62 -20.28
CA PHE A 15 2.66 -0.67 -19.71
C PHE A 15 2.58 -0.59 -18.18
N VAL A 16 3.59 -0.02 -17.52
CA VAL A 16 3.58 0.22 -16.07
C VAL A 16 2.39 1.10 -15.68
N GLY A 17 2.18 2.21 -16.39
CA GLY A 17 1.04 3.10 -16.12
C GLY A 17 -0.31 2.42 -16.30
N TRP A 18 -0.43 1.45 -17.21
CA TRP A 18 -1.62 0.62 -17.34
C TRP A 18 -1.74 -0.37 -16.17
N LEU A 19 -0.66 -1.07 -15.79
CA LEU A 19 -0.69 -2.03 -14.67
C LEU A 19 -1.06 -1.37 -13.35
N THR A 20 -0.53 -0.19 -13.07
CA THR A 20 -0.78 0.57 -11.84
C THR A 20 -2.06 1.39 -11.88
N HIS A 21 -2.81 1.37 -12.99
CA HIS A 21 -4.05 2.12 -13.09
C HIS A 21 -5.11 1.52 -12.16
N GLU A 22 -5.66 2.35 -11.26
CA GLU A 22 -6.78 1.99 -10.41
C GLU A 22 -8.06 2.73 -10.85
N PRO A 23 -9.13 2.01 -11.19
CA PRO A 23 -10.41 2.63 -11.54
C PRO A 23 -11.08 3.23 -10.29
N PRO A 24 -11.95 4.25 -10.42
CA PRO A 24 -12.69 4.82 -9.29
C PRO A 24 -13.59 3.78 -8.61
N SER A 25 -13.71 3.83 -7.27
CA SER A 25 -14.55 2.90 -6.51
C SER A 25 -15.96 3.45 -6.35
N TYR A 26 -16.95 2.64 -6.69
CA TYR A 26 -18.37 2.89 -6.39
C TYR A 26 -18.95 1.89 -5.39
N GLN A 27 -18.14 0.94 -4.91
CA GLN A 27 -18.59 -0.09 -3.97
C GLN A 27 -18.34 0.35 -2.53
N THR A 28 -19.35 0.19 -1.68
CA THR A 28 -19.22 0.34 -0.24
C THR A 28 -18.34 -0.79 0.30
N PRO A 29 -17.30 -0.49 1.09
CA PRO A 29 -16.49 -1.54 1.71
C PRO A 29 -17.37 -2.40 2.62
N LEU A 30 -17.14 -3.72 2.59
CA LEU A 30 -17.84 -4.68 3.45
C LEU A 30 -17.42 -4.53 4.92
N THR A 31 -16.22 -3.99 5.16
CA THR A 31 -15.62 -3.76 6.48
C THR A 31 -15.94 -2.38 7.01
N ASN A 32 -16.31 -2.32 8.29
CA ASN A 32 -16.43 -1.05 9.01
C ASN A 32 -15.02 -0.52 9.34
N PHE A 33 -14.60 0.51 8.62
CA PHE A 33 -13.28 1.13 8.79
C PHE A 33 -13.02 1.61 10.22
N GLU A 34 -13.99 2.31 10.84
CA GLU A 34 -13.82 2.86 12.18
C GLU A 34 -13.63 1.78 13.23
N ARG A 35 -14.37 0.68 13.09
CA ARG A 35 -14.24 -0.48 13.99
C ARG A 35 -12.89 -1.17 13.82
N LEU A 36 -12.49 -1.44 12.57
CA LEU A 36 -11.18 -2.02 12.26
C LEU A 36 -10.05 -1.14 12.83
N ARG A 37 -10.16 0.17 12.63
CA ARG A 37 -9.21 1.17 13.11
C ARG A 37 -9.03 1.12 14.63
N TYR A 38 -10.12 0.94 15.37
CA TYR A 38 -10.10 0.87 16.83
C TYR A 38 -9.57 -0.48 17.36
N GLU A 39 -9.85 -1.57 16.65
CA GLU A 39 -9.48 -2.93 17.07
C GLU A 39 -8.02 -3.31 16.74
N LEU A 40 -7.38 -2.60 15.81
CA LEU A 40 -6.00 -2.83 15.36
C LEU A 40 -4.95 -2.70 16.47
N ARG A 41 -3.99 -3.63 16.48
CA ARG A 41 -2.87 -3.68 17.43
C ARG A 41 -1.52 -3.76 16.72
N PRO A 42 -0.47 -3.11 17.25
CA PRO A 42 0.87 -3.23 16.70
C PRO A 42 1.27 -4.70 16.50
N GLY A 43 1.75 -5.04 15.30
CA GLY A 43 2.04 -6.41 14.89
C GLY A 43 0.97 -7.07 14.01
N ASP A 44 -0.21 -6.48 13.88
CA ASP A 44 -1.25 -6.98 12.99
C ASP A 44 -0.86 -6.84 11.51
N VAL A 45 -1.26 -7.82 10.71
CA VAL A 45 -1.13 -7.79 9.25
C VAL A 45 -2.51 -7.59 8.63
N LEU A 46 -2.66 -6.47 7.93
CA LEU A 46 -3.85 -6.12 7.17
C LEU A 46 -3.72 -6.70 5.76
N LEU A 47 -4.76 -7.40 5.31
CA LEU A 47 -4.89 -7.86 3.92
C LEU A 47 -5.89 -6.97 3.19
N VAL A 48 -5.53 -6.55 1.98
CA VAL A 48 -6.34 -5.59 1.21
C VAL A 48 -6.57 -6.12 -0.20
N GLU A 49 -7.82 -6.00 -0.65
CA GLU A 49 -8.18 -6.18 -2.05
C GLU A 49 -7.78 -4.92 -2.83
N GLY A 50 -6.70 -5.03 -3.60
CA GLY A 50 -6.28 -3.98 -4.52
C GLY A 50 -7.16 -3.94 -5.75
N ARG A 51 -7.19 -2.76 -6.38
CA ARG A 51 -8.14 -2.47 -7.47
C ARG A 51 -7.44 -2.20 -8.80
N SER A 52 -6.11 -2.22 -8.81
CA SER A 52 -5.31 -2.01 -10.00
C SER A 52 -5.41 -3.17 -10.99
N ASN A 53 -5.03 -2.94 -12.25
CA ASN A 53 -4.95 -4.02 -13.23
C ASN A 53 -3.97 -5.13 -12.79
N VAL A 54 -2.87 -4.78 -12.12
CA VAL A 54 -1.97 -5.78 -11.54
C VAL A 54 -2.62 -6.54 -10.38
N SER A 55 -3.44 -5.87 -9.55
CA SER A 55 -4.21 -6.53 -8.48
C SER A 55 -5.17 -7.58 -9.05
N GLU A 56 -5.83 -7.29 -10.16
CA GLU A 56 -6.69 -8.28 -10.83
C GLU A 56 -5.90 -9.51 -11.31
N ILE A 57 -4.73 -9.31 -11.91
CA ILE A 57 -3.83 -10.41 -12.31
C ILE A 57 -3.44 -11.26 -11.08
N ILE A 58 -3.03 -10.62 -9.98
CA ILE A 58 -2.67 -11.32 -8.72
C ILE A 58 -3.86 -12.12 -8.20
N ARG A 59 -5.06 -11.54 -8.18
CA ARG A 59 -6.28 -12.21 -7.74
C ARG A 59 -6.57 -13.44 -8.60
N THR A 60 -6.46 -13.33 -9.92
CA THR A 60 -6.68 -14.45 -10.84
C THR A 60 -5.66 -15.56 -10.65
N ILE A 61 -4.38 -15.24 -10.47
CA ILE A 61 -3.33 -16.26 -10.33
C ILE A 61 -3.40 -16.95 -8.97
N THR A 62 -3.55 -16.16 -7.90
CA THR A 62 -3.56 -16.69 -6.52
C THR A 62 -4.90 -17.29 -6.12
N GLN A 63 -5.96 -17.08 -6.92
CA GLN A 63 -7.34 -17.46 -6.60
C GLN A 63 -7.78 -16.88 -5.24
N SER A 64 -7.26 -15.71 -4.87
CA SER A 64 -7.50 -15.03 -3.60
C SER A 64 -7.86 -13.57 -3.86
N ILE A 65 -8.80 -13.03 -3.09
CA ILE A 65 -9.16 -11.60 -3.16
C ILE A 65 -8.08 -10.67 -2.61
N TRP A 66 -7.13 -11.22 -1.85
CA TRP A 66 -6.06 -10.45 -1.22
C TRP A 66 -4.91 -10.23 -2.20
N THR A 67 -4.63 -8.97 -2.53
CA THR A 67 -3.57 -8.62 -3.48
C THR A 67 -2.45 -7.82 -2.84
N HIS A 68 -2.73 -7.17 -1.71
CA HIS A 68 -1.77 -6.37 -0.95
C HIS A 68 -1.81 -6.74 0.52
N SER A 69 -0.70 -6.46 1.22
CA SER A 69 -0.62 -6.56 2.66
C SER A 69 0.08 -5.36 3.27
N PHE A 70 -0.37 -4.99 4.46
CA PHE A 70 0.22 -3.93 5.27
C PHE A 70 0.53 -4.46 6.66
N PHE A 71 1.68 -4.08 7.20
CA PHE A 71 2.07 -4.37 8.57
C PHE A 71 1.79 -3.14 9.44
N TYR A 72 0.94 -3.28 10.45
CA TYR A 72 0.57 -2.18 11.34
C TYR A 72 1.58 -2.09 12.49
N ILE A 73 2.19 -0.91 12.66
CA ILE A 73 3.23 -0.68 13.66
C ILE A 73 2.76 0.16 14.87
N GLY A 74 1.48 0.51 14.91
CA GLY A 74 0.91 1.36 15.96
C GLY A 74 0.78 2.82 15.56
N ARG A 75 0.47 3.67 16.54
CA ARG A 75 0.50 5.13 16.39
C ARG A 75 1.89 5.66 16.67
N LEU A 76 2.18 6.87 16.18
CA LEU A 76 3.47 7.50 16.43
C LEU A 76 3.77 7.64 17.94
N HIS A 77 2.78 7.93 18.79
CA HIS A 77 2.98 8.02 20.24
C HIS A 77 3.17 6.67 20.94
N ASP A 78 2.79 5.55 20.32
CA ASP A 78 3.01 4.20 20.86
C ASP A 78 4.49 3.79 20.75
N ILE A 79 5.30 4.55 19.99
CA ILE A 79 6.73 4.34 19.85
C ILE A 79 7.44 4.97 21.05
N ASP A 80 7.91 4.13 21.98
CA ASP A 80 8.57 4.58 23.20
C ASP A 80 9.81 5.45 22.93
N ASP A 81 10.65 5.04 21.96
CA ASP A 81 11.90 5.71 21.62
C ASP A 81 11.67 7.10 21.00
N PRO A 82 12.05 8.21 21.69
CA PRO A 82 11.92 9.56 21.15
C PRO A 82 12.76 9.80 19.90
N ALA A 83 13.95 9.18 19.79
CA ALA A 83 14.82 9.33 18.62
C ALA A 83 14.20 8.67 17.38
N MET A 84 13.55 7.51 17.56
CA MET A 84 12.80 6.85 16.49
C MET A 84 11.61 7.70 16.03
N ARG A 85 10.88 8.32 16.95
CA ARG A 85 9.77 9.24 16.62
C ARG A 85 10.25 10.43 15.79
N GLU A 86 11.32 11.10 16.21
CA GLU A 86 11.91 12.23 15.47
C GLU A 86 12.42 11.78 14.09
N HIS A 87 13.02 10.59 14.01
CA HIS A 87 13.48 10.02 12.75
C HIS A 87 12.33 9.81 11.75
N ILE A 88 11.19 9.25 12.20
CA ILE A 88 10.00 9.06 11.35
C ILE A 88 9.44 10.41 10.90
N GLN A 89 9.32 11.37 11.82
CA GLN A 89 8.82 12.71 11.54
C GLN A 89 9.66 13.49 10.52
N LYS A 90 10.96 13.15 10.40
CA LYS A 90 11.85 13.73 9.38
C LYS A 90 11.47 13.35 7.95
N TYR A 91 10.95 12.14 7.73
CA TYR A 91 10.60 11.65 6.38
C TYR A 91 9.11 11.78 6.06
N ARG A 92 8.26 11.85 7.09
CA ARG A 92 6.81 12.00 6.97
C ARG A 92 6.34 13.02 8.00
N HIS A 93 5.63 14.06 7.56
CA HIS A 93 4.85 14.87 8.48
C HIS A 93 3.68 14.02 9.00
N CYS A 94 3.70 13.68 10.28
CA CYS A 94 2.65 12.92 10.97
C CYS A 94 2.44 13.46 12.39
N GLU A 95 1.18 13.48 12.82
CA GLU A 95 0.75 13.81 14.16
C GLU A 95 0.95 12.63 15.11
N LEU A 96 0.92 12.88 16.42
CA LEU A 96 1.14 11.85 17.43
C LEU A 96 0.08 10.72 17.41
N ASP A 97 -1.14 11.02 16.99
CA ASP A 97 -2.24 10.04 16.90
C ASP A 97 -2.30 9.32 15.53
N ASP A 98 -1.44 9.70 14.57
CA ASP A 98 -1.46 9.08 13.26
C ASP A 98 -1.04 7.61 13.34
N GLN A 99 -1.87 6.76 12.74
CA GLN A 99 -1.60 5.35 12.58
C GLN A 99 -0.55 5.12 11.50
N LEU A 100 0.42 4.29 11.82
CA LEU A 100 1.54 3.98 10.94
C LEU A 100 1.40 2.55 10.43
N ILE A 101 1.52 2.42 9.11
CA ILE A 101 1.52 1.14 8.39
C ILE A 101 2.73 1.07 7.47
N ILE A 102 3.22 -0.14 7.25
CA ILE A 102 4.26 -0.44 6.26
C ILE A 102 3.61 -1.29 5.18
N GLU A 103 3.64 -0.80 3.94
CA GLU A 103 3.14 -1.55 2.78
C GLU A 103 4.19 -2.57 2.31
N ALA A 104 3.74 -3.79 2.03
CA ALA A 104 4.55 -4.76 1.32
C ALA A 104 4.50 -4.50 -0.20
N LEU A 105 5.22 -3.48 -0.67
CA LEU A 105 5.37 -3.26 -2.10
C LEU A 105 6.28 -4.33 -2.71
N LEU A 106 5.74 -5.09 -3.67
CA LEU A 106 6.55 -5.85 -4.62
C LEU A 106 7.17 -4.85 -5.61
N GLY A 107 8.50 -4.72 -5.57
CA GLY A 107 9.28 -3.76 -6.36
C GLY A 107 9.31 -4.00 -7.86
#